data_AF-A0A344LIT7-F1
#
_entry.id   AF-A0A344LIT7-F1
#
_cell.length_a   1.000
_cell.length_b   1.000
_cell.length_c   1.000
_cell.angle_alpha   90.00
_cell.angle_beta   90.00
_cell.angle_gamma   90.00
#
_symmetry.space_group_name_H-M   'P 1'
#
loop_
_entity.id
_entity.type
_entity.pdbx_description
1 polymer ?
#
loop_
_entity_poly.entity_id
_entity_poly.type
_entity_poly.pdbx_seq_one_letter_code
_entity_poly.pdbx_strand_id
1 'polypeptide(L)'
;MAWRVANALEALLAQLDALAPNRSRVSDGSIGDTSHQNRSSDHNPWYGPGIVTARDFTHDPGGGLDCRWLAARLVEVRDRRIKYVIWDRRIVDSRISPWVWRPYHGPNPHTGHLHLSVLPDPSCDDVTPWDLGVPVSDHFEEQSVELTAGTFVSKTLVCPSVAADLVISLGFVSFTVHHVKFFGATPESGAAELASHGEQFVDPARPYVLPVPAGALTAEILYTLPVVTPQHTAVAAFR
;
A
#
# COMPACT_ATOMS: atom_id res chain seq x y z
N MET A 1 -9.91 -13.41 -27.08
CA MET A 1 -10.12 -11.98 -26.74
C MET A 1 -9.56 -11.77 -25.36
N ALA A 2 -8.68 -10.78 -25.18
CA ALA A 2 -8.10 -10.48 -23.88
C ALA A 2 -9.09 -9.62 -23.08
N TRP A 3 -9.43 -10.06 -21.86
CA TRP A 3 -10.21 -9.27 -20.91
C TRP A 3 -9.30 -8.74 -19.81
N ARG A 4 -9.75 -7.71 -19.09
CA ARG A 4 -9.09 -7.22 -17.88
C ARG A 4 -10.12 -6.74 -16.86
N VAL A 5 -9.69 -6.57 -15.62
CA VAL A 5 -10.47 -5.88 -14.60
C VAL A 5 -10.34 -4.36 -14.79
N ALA A 6 -11.36 -3.63 -14.38
CA ALA A 6 -11.33 -2.18 -14.24
C ALA A 6 -10.14 -1.73 -13.38
N ASN A 7 -9.33 -0.76 -13.85
CA ASN A 7 -8.10 -0.37 -13.15
C ASN A 7 -8.39 0.24 -11.77
N ALA A 8 -9.55 0.87 -11.57
CA ALA A 8 -9.97 1.35 -10.26
C ALA A 8 -10.07 0.21 -9.22
N LEU A 9 -10.56 -0.96 -9.61
CA LEU A 9 -10.67 -2.12 -8.72
C LEU A 9 -9.31 -2.74 -8.40
N GLU A 10 -8.38 -2.73 -9.37
CA GLU A 10 -6.99 -3.15 -9.13
C GLU A 10 -6.27 -2.17 -8.20
N ALA A 11 -6.50 -0.86 -8.33
CA ALA A 11 -5.97 0.13 -7.40
C ALA A 11 -6.47 -0.10 -5.96
N LEU A 12 -7.77 -0.40 -5.80
CA LEU A 12 -8.32 -0.77 -4.49
C LEU A 12 -7.66 -2.04 -3.94
N LEU A 13 -7.53 -3.08 -4.77
CA LEU A 13 -6.88 -4.33 -4.38
C LEU A 13 -5.47 -4.08 -3.85
N ALA A 14 -4.67 -3.29 -4.57
CA ALA A 14 -3.32 -2.95 -4.16
C ALA A 14 -3.29 -2.18 -2.82
N GLN A 15 -4.20 -1.23 -2.61
CA GLN A 15 -4.31 -0.51 -1.33
C GLN A 15 -4.69 -1.44 -0.17
N LEU A 16 -5.62 -2.38 -0.39
CA LEU A 16 -6.03 -3.35 0.63
C LEU A 16 -4.93 -4.38 0.92
N ASP A 17 -4.16 -4.79 -0.08
CA ASP A 17 -2.99 -5.66 0.09
C ASP A 17 -1.86 -4.96 0.85
N ALA A 18 -1.67 -3.67 0.64
CA ALA A 18 -0.72 -2.88 1.44
C ALA A 18 -1.19 -2.71 2.88
N LEU A 19 -2.49 -2.48 3.11
CA LEU A 19 -3.09 -2.32 4.43
C LEU A 19 -3.10 -3.63 5.24
N ALA A 20 -3.33 -4.76 4.56
CA ALA A 20 -3.49 -6.07 5.17
C ALA A 20 -2.68 -7.13 4.40
N PRO A 21 -1.33 -7.10 4.48
CA PRO A 21 -0.46 -7.95 3.65
C PRO A 21 -0.66 -9.44 3.89
N ASN A 22 -1.03 -9.80 5.12
CA ASN A 22 -1.26 -11.18 5.56
C ASN A 22 -2.71 -11.66 5.37
N ARG A 23 -3.58 -10.85 4.75
CA ARG A 23 -4.98 -11.25 4.52
C ARG A 23 -5.07 -12.48 3.62
N SER A 24 -6.03 -13.32 3.94
CA SER A 24 -6.52 -14.36 3.04
C SER A 24 -7.04 -13.74 1.75
N ARG A 25 -6.83 -14.47 0.66
CA ARG A 25 -7.30 -14.15 -0.69
C ARG A 25 -8.21 -15.25 -1.25
N VAL A 26 -8.69 -16.15 -0.39
CA VAL A 26 -9.41 -17.37 -0.79
C VAL A 26 -10.72 -17.10 -1.55
N SER A 27 -11.33 -15.94 -1.31
CA SER A 27 -12.56 -15.49 -1.97
C SER A 27 -12.34 -14.25 -2.85
N ASP A 28 -11.10 -13.89 -3.15
CA ASP A 28 -10.83 -12.82 -4.11
C ASP A 28 -11.25 -13.30 -5.50
N GLY A 29 -12.11 -12.52 -6.16
CA GLY A 29 -12.74 -12.90 -7.42
C GLY A 29 -12.75 -11.74 -8.40
N SER A 30 -12.46 -12.01 -9.68
CA SER A 30 -12.40 -10.98 -10.72
C SER A 30 -13.01 -11.38 -12.06
N ILE A 31 -13.34 -12.66 -12.25
CA ILE A 31 -14.07 -13.11 -13.44
C ILE A 31 -15.02 -14.23 -13.05
N GLY A 32 -16.22 -14.19 -13.62
CA GLY A 32 -17.19 -15.27 -13.50
C GLY A 32 -16.65 -16.55 -14.14
N ASP A 33 -16.85 -17.68 -13.47
CA ASP A 33 -16.62 -19.00 -14.07
C ASP A 33 -17.43 -19.17 -15.38
N THR A 34 -17.09 -20.20 -16.17
CA THR A 34 -17.75 -20.48 -17.46
C THR A 34 -19.28 -20.68 -17.33
N SER A 35 -19.80 -21.06 -16.15
CA SER A 35 -21.25 -21.15 -15.89
C SER A 35 -21.89 -19.77 -15.59
N HIS A 36 -21.13 -18.85 -14.98
CA HIS A 36 -21.49 -17.46 -14.73
C HIS A 36 -21.48 -16.60 -16.01
N GLN A 37 -20.72 -17.00 -17.03
CA GLN A 37 -20.65 -16.29 -18.33
C GLN A 37 -21.95 -16.29 -19.13
N ASN A 38 -22.90 -17.19 -18.82
CA ASN A 38 -24.22 -17.22 -19.46
C ASN A 38 -25.24 -16.24 -18.87
N ARG A 39 -24.83 -15.38 -17.92
CA ARG A 39 -25.70 -14.41 -17.23
C ARG A 39 -25.21 -12.98 -17.45
N SER A 40 -26.10 -11.99 -17.33
CA SER A 40 -25.68 -10.59 -17.21
C SER A 40 -25.09 -10.39 -15.81
N SER A 41 -23.77 -10.23 -15.73
CA SER A 41 -23.02 -10.06 -14.48
C SER A 41 -21.88 -9.08 -14.71
N ASP A 42 -21.62 -8.21 -13.72
CA ASP A 42 -20.49 -7.30 -13.77
C ASP A 42 -19.13 -8.02 -13.64
N HIS A 43 -19.15 -9.30 -13.23
CA HIS A 43 -18.00 -10.23 -13.25
C HIS A 43 -17.70 -10.82 -14.63
N ASN A 44 -18.48 -10.49 -15.67
CA ASN A 44 -18.19 -10.90 -17.04
C ASN A 44 -17.46 -9.79 -17.80
N PRO A 45 -16.60 -10.10 -18.79
CA PRO A 45 -16.02 -9.09 -19.66
C PRO A 45 -17.11 -8.48 -20.55
N TRP A 46 -17.64 -7.33 -20.17
CA TRP A 46 -18.87 -6.80 -20.80
C TRP A 46 -18.76 -5.33 -21.22
N TYR A 47 -17.93 -4.55 -20.54
CA TYR A 47 -17.76 -3.13 -20.84
C TYR A 47 -16.58 -2.90 -21.80
N GLY A 48 -16.76 -2.09 -22.84
CA GLY A 48 -15.68 -1.71 -23.76
C GLY A 48 -14.94 -2.90 -24.39
N PRO A 49 -13.59 -2.94 -24.39
CA PRO A 49 -12.79 -3.99 -25.04
C PRO A 49 -12.79 -5.34 -24.30
N GLY A 50 -13.70 -5.56 -23.33
CA GLY A 50 -13.73 -6.73 -22.47
C GLY A 50 -13.30 -6.43 -21.03
N ILE A 51 -13.83 -5.35 -20.45
CA ILE A 51 -13.56 -4.94 -19.07
C ILE A 51 -14.58 -5.61 -18.14
N VAL A 52 -14.07 -6.22 -17.08
CA VAL A 52 -14.81 -6.72 -15.93
C VAL A 52 -14.91 -5.59 -14.89
N THR A 53 -16.13 -5.24 -14.50
CA THR A 53 -16.40 -4.08 -13.63
C THR A 53 -16.75 -4.47 -12.20
N ALA A 54 -16.53 -5.74 -11.82
CA ALA A 54 -16.72 -6.24 -10.47
C ALA A 54 -15.46 -6.91 -9.91
N ARG A 55 -15.34 -6.85 -8.59
CA ARG A 55 -14.32 -7.57 -7.84
C ARG A 55 -14.87 -7.98 -6.47
N ASP A 56 -14.51 -9.18 -6.05
CA ASP A 56 -14.77 -9.69 -4.71
C ASP A 56 -13.49 -9.58 -3.87
N PHE A 57 -13.63 -9.15 -2.61
CA PHE A 57 -12.55 -9.02 -1.63
C PHE A 57 -12.82 -9.91 -0.42
N THR A 58 -11.93 -10.84 -0.12
CA THR A 58 -12.08 -11.77 1.00
C THR A 58 -12.24 -11.06 2.34
N HIS A 59 -13.22 -11.48 3.14
CA HIS A 59 -13.35 -11.06 4.53
C HIS A 59 -12.38 -11.87 5.40
N ASP A 60 -11.36 -11.22 5.93
CA ASP A 60 -10.40 -11.82 6.83
C ASP A 60 -9.93 -10.83 7.90
N PRO A 61 -10.73 -10.60 8.95
CA PRO A 61 -10.34 -9.72 10.06
C PRO A 61 -9.07 -10.19 10.76
N GLY A 62 -8.78 -11.50 10.78
CA GLY A 62 -7.58 -12.05 11.40
C GLY A 62 -6.30 -11.73 10.64
N GLY A 63 -6.40 -11.66 9.31
CA GLY A 63 -5.32 -11.19 8.43
C GLY A 63 -5.31 -9.68 8.14
N GLY A 64 -6.24 -8.93 8.74
CA GLY A 64 -6.26 -7.45 8.73
C GLY A 64 -7.30 -6.80 7.82
N LEU A 65 -8.10 -7.56 7.06
CA LEU A 65 -9.16 -7.00 6.20
C LEU A 65 -10.57 -7.33 6.73
N ASP A 66 -11.15 -6.39 7.47
CA ASP A 66 -12.56 -6.46 7.87
C ASP A 66 -13.47 -5.81 6.80
N CYS A 67 -14.12 -6.64 5.98
CA CYS A 67 -15.13 -6.20 5.02
C CYS A 67 -16.33 -5.44 5.62
N ARG A 68 -16.65 -5.56 6.92
CA ARG A 68 -17.66 -4.70 7.57
C ARG A 68 -17.19 -3.25 7.60
N TRP A 69 -15.94 -3.03 7.96
CA TRP A 69 -15.31 -1.71 7.92
C TRP A 69 -15.24 -1.20 6.47
N LEU A 70 -14.76 -2.03 5.53
CA LEU A 70 -14.64 -1.63 4.13
C LEU A 70 -16.00 -1.23 3.53
N ALA A 71 -17.06 -2.02 3.77
CA ALA A 71 -18.41 -1.69 3.32
C ALA A 71 -18.90 -0.36 3.90
N ALA A 72 -18.70 -0.13 5.20
CA ALA A 72 -19.07 1.12 5.85
C ALA A 72 -18.32 2.31 5.23
N ARG A 73 -17.01 2.16 5.01
CA ARG A 73 -16.16 3.22 4.44
C ARG A 73 -16.55 3.59 3.01
N LEU A 74 -16.75 2.60 2.15
CA LEU A 74 -17.17 2.83 0.76
C LEU A 74 -18.53 3.55 0.68
N VAL A 75 -19.46 3.22 1.57
CA VAL A 75 -20.79 3.87 1.65
C VAL A 75 -20.72 5.27 2.27
N GLU A 76 -19.77 5.51 3.18
CA GLU A 76 -19.50 6.83 3.76
C GLU A 76 -18.90 7.80 2.74
N VAL A 77 -17.85 7.37 2.04
CA VAL A 77 -17.10 8.19 1.07
C VAL A 77 -17.91 8.46 -0.19
N ARG A 78 -18.73 7.50 -0.61
CA ARG A 78 -19.57 7.60 -1.80
C ARG A 78 -18.78 7.89 -3.07
N ASP A 79 -17.67 7.18 -3.24
CA ASP A 79 -16.80 7.34 -4.40
C ASP A 79 -17.60 7.25 -5.71
N ARG A 80 -17.38 8.23 -6.59
CA ARG A 80 -18.14 8.39 -7.84
C ARG A 80 -18.06 7.17 -8.76
N ARG A 81 -17.03 6.34 -8.61
CA ARG A 81 -16.82 5.13 -9.39
C ARG A 81 -17.76 4.00 -8.98
N ILE A 82 -18.31 4.02 -7.76
CA ILE A 82 -19.12 2.91 -7.23
C ILE A 82 -20.47 2.83 -7.95
N LYS A 83 -20.78 1.64 -8.48
CA LYS A 83 -22.11 1.26 -8.97
C LYS A 83 -22.95 0.68 -7.83
N TYR A 84 -22.43 -0.33 -7.14
CA TYR A 84 -23.04 -0.89 -5.93
C TYR A 84 -22.03 -1.71 -5.11
N VAL A 85 -22.37 -1.90 -3.83
CA VAL A 85 -21.67 -2.76 -2.86
C VAL A 85 -22.65 -3.81 -2.35
N ILE A 86 -22.23 -5.08 -2.30
CA ILE A 86 -22.97 -6.17 -1.65
C ILE A 86 -22.11 -6.71 -0.52
N TRP A 87 -22.69 -6.73 0.68
CA TRP A 87 -22.04 -7.23 1.88
C TRP A 87 -23.10 -7.74 2.87
N ASP A 88 -22.86 -8.89 3.47
CA ASP A 88 -23.66 -9.48 4.54
C ASP A 88 -25.18 -9.47 4.26
N ARG A 89 -25.58 -10.07 3.14
CA ARG A 89 -26.97 -10.15 2.64
C ARG A 89 -27.64 -8.79 2.44
N ARG A 90 -26.86 -7.73 2.21
CA ARG A 90 -27.39 -6.39 1.93
C ARG A 90 -26.72 -5.80 0.69
N ILE A 91 -27.41 -4.88 0.04
CA ILE A 91 -26.93 -4.14 -1.12
C ILE A 91 -27.16 -2.64 -0.93
N VAL A 92 -26.16 -1.84 -1.29
CA VAL A 92 -26.25 -0.39 -1.52
C VAL A 92 -25.89 -0.14 -2.97
N ASP A 93 -26.72 0.63 -3.69
CA ASP A 93 -26.46 1.04 -5.07
C ASP A 93 -26.40 2.58 -5.10
N SER A 94 -25.57 3.16 -5.98
CA SER A 94 -25.43 4.62 -6.12
C SER A 94 -26.53 5.23 -7.00
N ARG A 95 -27.29 4.40 -7.73
CA ARG A 95 -28.31 4.77 -8.71
C ARG A 95 -29.72 4.39 -8.25
N ILE A 96 -29.87 3.24 -7.57
CA ILE A 96 -31.17 2.72 -7.11
C ILE A 96 -31.29 2.88 -5.59
N SER A 97 -32.17 3.79 -5.16
CA SER A 97 -32.27 4.23 -3.76
C SER A 97 -30.88 4.59 -3.20
N PRO A 98 -30.25 5.64 -3.76
CA PRO A 98 -28.83 5.91 -3.58
C PRO A 98 -28.39 5.87 -2.13
N TRP A 99 -27.37 5.07 -1.83
CA TRP A 99 -26.72 5.00 -0.51
C TRP A 99 -27.61 4.48 0.63
N VAL A 100 -28.72 3.82 0.30
CA VAL A 100 -29.61 3.17 1.28
C VAL A 100 -29.40 1.66 1.24
N TRP A 101 -29.05 1.07 2.40
CA TRP A 101 -28.95 -0.38 2.54
C TRP A 101 -30.32 -1.05 2.35
N ARG A 102 -30.38 -2.02 1.44
CA ARG A 102 -31.56 -2.85 1.17
C ARG A 102 -31.22 -4.33 1.34
N PRO A 103 -32.20 -5.19 1.65
CA PRO A 103 -32.00 -6.63 1.62
C PRO A 103 -31.50 -7.10 0.25
N TYR A 104 -30.52 -8.00 0.25
CA TYR A 104 -30.03 -8.70 -0.93
C TYR A 104 -30.46 -10.16 -0.87
N HIS A 105 -31.14 -10.62 -1.93
CA HIS A 105 -31.73 -11.96 -2.02
C HIS A 105 -31.04 -12.85 -3.06
N GLY A 106 -29.85 -12.45 -3.54
CA GLY A 106 -29.08 -13.29 -4.46
C GLY A 106 -28.54 -14.55 -3.78
N PRO A 107 -28.16 -15.57 -4.58
CA PRO A 107 -27.82 -16.90 -4.08
C PRO A 107 -26.56 -16.93 -3.22
N ASN A 108 -25.57 -16.08 -3.51
CA ASN A 108 -24.39 -15.90 -2.68
C ASN A 108 -24.69 -14.84 -1.60
N PRO A 109 -24.64 -15.16 -0.30
CA PRO A 109 -25.01 -14.21 0.74
C PRO A 109 -23.94 -13.14 1.03
N HIS A 110 -22.74 -13.20 0.42
CA HIS A 110 -21.66 -12.24 0.62
C HIS A 110 -21.25 -12.03 2.09
N THR A 111 -21.15 -13.14 2.85
CA THR A 111 -20.71 -13.13 4.25
C THR A 111 -19.22 -13.42 4.41
N GLY A 112 -18.59 -14.03 3.42
CA GLY A 112 -17.15 -14.35 3.40
C GLY A 112 -16.30 -13.43 2.52
N HIS A 113 -16.93 -12.52 1.79
CA HIS A 113 -16.27 -11.51 0.95
C HIS A 113 -17.22 -10.33 0.71
N LEU A 114 -16.65 -9.17 0.44
CA LEU A 114 -17.36 -8.01 -0.07
C LEU A 114 -17.32 -8.02 -1.58
N HIS A 115 -18.47 -7.80 -2.22
CA HIS A 115 -18.55 -7.58 -3.65
C HIS A 115 -18.68 -6.09 -3.94
N LEU A 116 -17.82 -5.58 -4.81
CA LEU A 116 -17.86 -4.21 -5.30
C LEU A 116 -17.98 -4.22 -6.82
N SER A 117 -18.96 -3.47 -7.33
CA SER A 117 -19.07 -3.13 -8.74
C SER A 117 -18.85 -1.64 -8.96
N VAL A 118 -18.06 -1.29 -9.99
CA VAL A 118 -17.89 0.09 -10.47
C VAL A 118 -18.77 0.38 -11.68
N LEU A 119 -18.98 1.67 -11.96
CA LEU A 119 -19.80 2.11 -13.10
C LEU A 119 -19.13 1.72 -14.43
N PRO A 120 -19.92 1.29 -15.43
CA PRO A 120 -19.43 0.91 -16.75
C PRO A 120 -19.25 2.15 -17.64
N ASP A 121 -18.38 3.06 -17.18
CA ASP A 121 -18.01 4.28 -17.87
C ASP A 121 -16.49 4.52 -17.69
N PRO A 122 -15.89 5.57 -18.30
CA PRO A 122 -14.45 5.80 -18.19
C PRO A 122 -13.91 5.93 -16.76
N SER A 123 -14.74 6.21 -15.75
CA SER A 123 -14.32 6.27 -14.36
C SER A 123 -13.92 4.89 -13.79
N CYS A 124 -14.30 3.78 -14.42
CA CYS A 124 -13.81 2.46 -14.00
C CYS A 124 -12.29 2.29 -14.15
N ASP A 125 -11.63 3.15 -14.94
CA ASP A 125 -10.18 3.18 -15.08
C ASP A 125 -9.51 4.35 -14.35
N ASP A 126 -10.26 5.13 -13.57
CA ASP A 126 -9.69 6.15 -12.71
C ASP A 126 -8.98 5.49 -11.52
N VAL A 127 -7.65 5.57 -11.53
CA VAL A 127 -6.76 5.00 -10.52
C VAL A 127 -6.47 5.93 -9.34
N THR A 128 -7.21 7.04 -9.21
CA THR A 128 -7.15 7.89 -8.01
C THR A 128 -7.31 7.00 -6.77
N PRO A 129 -6.42 7.13 -5.75
CA PRO A 129 -6.48 6.30 -4.56
C PRO A 129 -7.88 6.33 -3.94
N TRP A 130 -8.36 5.15 -3.53
CA TRP A 130 -9.59 5.02 -2.76
C TRP A 130 -9.37 5.62 -1.37
N ASP A 131 -10.31 6.44 -0.94
CA ASP A 131 -10.28 7.01 0.40
C ASP A 131 -10.72 5.94 1.42
N LEU A 132 -9.73 5.26 1.99
CA LEU A 132 -9.97 4.22 2.98
C LEU A 132 -10.13 4.76 4.40
N GLY A 133 -9.94 6.06 4.66
CA GLY A 133 -10.08 6.66 6.00
C GLY A 133 -9.10 6.15 7.05
N VAL A 134 -8.32 5.12 6.74
CA VAL A 134 -6.95 4.99 7.22
C VAL A 134 -6.15 6.05 6.48
N PRO A 135 -5.14 6.68 7.10
CA PRO A 135 -4.10 7.32 6.32
C PRO A 135 -3.73 6.30 5.26
N VAL A 136 -3.90 6.66 3.98
CA VAL A 136 -3.05 6.02 2.97
C VAL A 136 -1.69 6.14 3.63
N SER A 137 -0.96 5.03 3.75
CA SER A 137 0.46 5.17 3.95
C SER A 137 1.03 5.79 2.66
N ASP A 138 0.62 7.03 2.35
CA ASP A 138 1.49 8.11 1.99
C ASP A 138 2.51 8.21 3.14
N HIS A 139 3.34 7.19 3.29
CA HIS A 139 4.66 7.34 3.87
C HIS A 139 5.53 8.07 2.84
N PHE A 140 5.01 9.19 2.32
CA PHE A 140 5.77 10.41 2.17
C PHE A 140 5.56 11.25 3.45
N GLU A 141 5.62 10.63 4.65
CA GLU A 141 6.41 11.30 5.68
C GLU A 141 7.74 11.61 5.00
N GLU A 142 8.27 12.81 5.16
CA GLU A 142 9.69 13.03 4.86
C GLU A 142 10.47 11.95 5.62
N GLN A 143 10.77 10.81 5.00
CA GLN A 143 11.58 9.73 5.58
C GLN A 143 13.05 10.10 5.54
N SER A 144 13.29 11.40 5.65
CA SER A 144 14.54 12.06 5.67
C SER A 144 14.76 12.45 7.12
N VAL A 145 15.87 12.01 7.69
CA VAL A 145 16.19 12.30 9.07
C VAL A 145 17.45 13.14 9.10
N GLU A 146 17.40 14.26 9.82
CA GLU A 146 18.58 15.11 10.00
C GLU A 146 19.61 14.41 10.88
N LEU A 147 20.82 14.21 10.38
CA LEU A 147 21.94 13.73 11.15
C LEU A 147 22.54 14.93 11.90
N THR A 148 22.48 14.88 13.22
CA THR A 148 23.05 15.92 14.09
C THR A 148 24.55 15.74 14.22
N ALA A 149 25.28 16.85 14.39
CA ALA A 149 26.72 16.83 14.61
C ALA A 149 27.09 16.07 15.89
N GLY A 150 28.20 15.34 15.84
CA GLY A 150 28.71 14.54 16.94
C GLY A 150 29.75 13.52 16.48
N THR A 151 30.35 12.83 17.44
CA THR A 151 31.34 11.78 17.20
C THR A 151 30.72 10.43 17.56
N PHE A 152 30.76 9.46 16.63
CA PHE A 152 30.13 8.14 16.78
C PHE A 152 28.65 8.21 17.19
N VAL A 153 27.88 9.05 16.50
CA VAL A 153 26.43 9.12 16.68
C VAL A 153 25.79 7.96 15.93
N SER A 154 24.95 7.18 16.63
CA SER A 154 24.11 6.15 16.02
C SER A 154 22.70 6.68 15.82
N LYS A 155 22.13 6.38 14.66
CA LYS A 155 20.74 6.71 14.34
C LYS A 155 20.05 5.54 13.67
N THR A 156 18.89 5.18 14.19
CA THR A 156 18.04 4.11 13.65
C THR A 156 16.87 4.72 12.90
N LEU A 157 16.65 4.25 11.68
CA LEU A 157 15.50 4.60 10.85
C LEU A 157 14.66 3.36 10.61
N VAL A 158 13.34 3.53 10.53
CA VAL A 158 12.41 2.48 10.11
C VAL A 158 12.44 2.41 8.58
N CYS A 159 12.69 1.21 8.04
CA CYS A 159 12.70 0.97 6.62
C CYS A 159 11.26 0.91 6.08
N PRO A 160 10.94 1.67 5.03
CA PRO A 160 9.65 1.60 4.36
C PRO A 160 9.53 0.29 3.60
N SER A 161 8.31 -0.25 3.50
CA SER A 161 8.05 -1.50 2.79
C SER A 161 8.34 -1.45 1.28
N VAL A 162 8.48 -0.26 0.71
CA VAL A 162 8.69 -0.01 -0.73
C VAL A 162 10.00 0.70 -1.08
N ALA A 163 10.85 1.00 -0.09
CA ALA A 163 12.09 1.72 -0.37
C ALA A 163 13.05 0.85 -1.18
N ALA A 164 13.56 1.40 -2.27
CA ALA A 164 14.61 0.79 -3.07
C ALA A 164 15.99 1.16 -2.51
N ASP A 165 16.18 2.41 -2.09
CA ASP A 165 17.48 2.95 -1.69
C ASP A 165 17.41 3.74 -0.38
N LEU A 166 18.51 3.71 0.39
CA LEU A 166 18.85 4.66 1.44
C LEU A 166 19.89 5.65 0.88
N VAL A 167 19.58 6.93 0.95
CA VAL A 167 20.43 8.03 0.49
C VAL A 167 20.89 8.86 1.67
N ILE A 168 22.19 8.86 1.94
CA ILE A 168 22.83 9.73 2.92
C ILE A 168 23.48 10.87 2.15
N SER A 169 22.93 12.07 2.29
CA SER A 169 23.37 13.27 1.60
C SER A 169 23.74 14.37 2.59
N LEU A 170 24.59 15.30 2.14
CA LEU A 170 24.99 16.43 2.97
C LEU A 170 25.02 17.69 2.13
N GLY A 171 24.59 18.80 2.71
CA GLY A 171 24.56 20.08 2.01
C GLY A 171 25.94 20.71 1.71
N PHE A 172 26.90 20.69 2.65
CA PHE A 172 28.08 21.58 2.57
C PHE A 172 29.43 21.11 3.19
N VAL A 173 29.47 20.18 4.16
CA VAL A 173 30.72 19.62 4.75
C VAL A 173 30.88 18.13 4.50
N SER A 174 32.10 17.62 4.48
CA SER A 174 32.32 16.17 4.43
C SER A 174 32.25 15.55 5.82
N PHE A 175 31.85 14.28 5.88
CA PHE A 175 31.77 13.53 7.14
C PHE A 175 31.98 12.03 6.91
N THR A 176 32.15 11.30 8.01
CA THR A 176 32.39 9.85 7.95
C THR A 176 31.17 9.10 8.44
N VAL A 177 30.68 8.16 7.63
CA VAL A 177 29.79 7.09 8.05
C VAL A 177 30.67 5.89 8.35
N HIS A 178 30.64 5.39 9.59
CA HIS A 178 31.45 4.24 10.01
C HIS A 178 30.81 2.92 9.58
N HIS A 179 29.49 2.83 9.68
CA HIS A 179 28.73 1.72 9.13
C HIS A 179 27.28 2.06 8.87
N VAL A 180 26.67 1.29 7.98
CA VAL A 180 25.22 1.17 7.83
C VAL A 180 24.82 -0.28 7.92
N LYS A 181 23.87 -0.61 8.80
CA LYS A 181 23.37 -1.98 8.99
C LYS A 181 21.87 -2.03 8.79
N PHE A 182 21.41 -2.99 7.99
CA PHE A 182 19.99 -3.25 7.79
C PHE A 182 19.57 -4.48 8.59
N PHE A 183 18.42 -4.40 9.24
CA PHE A 183 17.86 -5.49 10.02
C PHE A 183 16.45 -5.82 9.57
N GLY A 184 16.10 -7.11 9.52
CA GLY A 184 14.77 -7.62 9.19
C GLY A 184 14.25 -8.63 10.20
N ALA A 185 12.99 -9.03 10.11
CA ALA A 185 12.39 -9.97 11.07
C ALA A 185 13.04 -11.36 11.01
N THR A 186 13.22 -11.99 12.18
CA THR A 186 13.48 -13.43 12.27
C THR A 186 12.50 -14.12 13.20
N PRO A 187 12.24 -15.43 12.99
CA PRO A 187 11.36 -16.22 13.87
C PRO A 187 11.85 -16.36 15.32
N GLU A 188 13.13 -16.08 15.60
CA GLU A 188 13.77 -16.46 16.86
C GLU A 188 14.25 -15.27 17.72
N SER A 189 14.58 -14.11 17.13
CA SER A 189 15.19 -12.97 17.86
C SER A 189 14.54 -11.60 17.58
N GLY A 190 13.54 -11.52 16.72
CA GLY A 190 12.85 -10.26 16.40
C GLY A 190 13.60 -9.30 15.45
N ALA A 191 14.91 -9.49 15.24
CA ALA A 191 15.70 -8.80 14.21
C ALA A 191 16.97 -9.59 13.85
N ALA A 192 17.26 -9.83 12.57
CA ALA A 192 18.57 -10.26 12.07
C ALA A 192 19.15 -9.26 11.08
N GLU A 193 20.48 -9.15 11.10
CA GLU A 193 21.23 -8.34 10.13
C GLU A 193 21.06 -8.94 8.72
N LEU A 194 20.54 -8.14 7.79
CA LEU A 194 20.36 -8.51 6.39
C LEU A 194 21.52 -8.04 5.53
N ALA A 195 22.11 -6.89 5.87
CA ALA A 195 23.26 -6.32 5.17
C ALA A 195 24.03 -5.38 6.10
N SER A 196 25.34 -5.27 5.86
CA SER A 196 26.23 -4.33 6.54
C SER A 196 27.19 -3.71 5.54
N HIS A 197 27.30 -2.39 5.60
CA HIS A 197 28.22 -1.58 4.81
C HIS A 197 29.20 -0.92 5.77
N GLY A 198 30.49 -1.00 5.45
CA GLY A 198 31.56 -0.46 6.29
C GLY A 198 31.76 1.04 6.12
N GLU A 199 32.95 1.50 6.49
CA GLU A 199 33.29 2.91 6.52
C GLU A 199 33.20 3.56 5.13
N GLN A 200 32.57 4.72 5.07
CA GLN A 200 32.41 5.55 3.90
C GLN A 200 32.60 7.02 4.23
N PHE A 201 33.45 7.70 3.47
CA PHE A 201 33.56 9.15 3.49
C PHE A 201 32.50 9.76 2.56
N VAL A 202 31.64 10.65 3.09
CA VAL A 202 30.55 11.27 2.34
C VAL A 202 30.95 12.69 1.95
N ASP A 203 30.93 12.97 0.64
CA ASP A 203 31.28 14.25 0.02
C ASP A 203 29.99 15.06 -0.22
N PRO A 204 29.94 16.37 0.09
CA PRO A 204 28.81 17.25 -0.23
C PRO A 204 28.34 17.16 -1.69
N ALA A 205 29.25 16.91 -2.63
CA ALA A 205 28.92 16.81 -4.05
C ALA A 205 28.41 15.43 -4.47
N ARG A 206 28.49 14.41 -3.59
CA ARG A 206 28.18 13.01 -3.91
C ARG A 206 27.47 12.33 -2.75
N PRO A 207 26.14 12.17 -2.83
CA PRO A 207 25.41 11.43 -1.80
C PRO A 207 25.88 9.97 -1.77
N TYR A 208 25.91 9.40 -0.58
CA TYR A 208 26.13 7.98 -0.40
C TYR A 208 24.80 7.23 -0.53
N VAL A 209 24.71 6.34 -1.52
CA VAL A 209 23.48 5.60 -1.85
C VAL A 209 23.70 4.13 -1.60
N LEU A 210 22.77 3.49 -0.90
CA LEU A 210 22.80 2.08 -0.54
C LEU A 210 21.47 1.41 -0.91
N PRO A 211 21.48 0.24 -1.56
CA PRO A 211 20.25 -0.49 -1.81
C PRO A 211 19.67 -1.03 -0.51
N VAL A 212 18.35 -0.95 -0.35
CA VAL A 212 17.63 -1.51 0.80
C VAL A 212 17.40 -3.00 0.56
N PRO A 213 17.88 -3.90 1.44
CA PRO A 213 17.62 -5.32 1.31
C PRO A 213 16.12 -5.64 1.43
N ALA A 214 15.63 -6.59 0.64
CA ALA A 214 14.26 -7.07 0.76
C ALA A 214 13.97 -7.58 2.18
N GLY A 215 12.86 -7.13 2.77
CA GLY A 215 12.48 -7.51 4.14
C GLY A 215 13.19 -6.71 5.24
N ALA A 216 13.99 -5.70 4.90
CA ALA A 216 14.53 -4.77 5.89
C ALA A 216 13.40 -4.00 6.59
N LEU A 217 13.48 -3.95 7.92
CA LEU A 217 12.57 -3.25 8.81
C LEU A 217 13.22 -2.01 9.43
N THR A 218 14.54 -2.03 9.65
CA THR A 218 15.27 -0.88 10.18
C THR A 218 16.66 -0.77 9.57
N ALA A 219 17.17 0.46 9.45
CA ALA A 219 18.56 0.76 9.15
C ALA A 219 19.22 1.50 10.31
N GLU A 220 20.35 1.02 10.79
CA GLU A 220 21.22 1.75 11.73
C GLU A 220 22.37 2.42 10.96
N ILE A 221 22.59 3.70 11.23
CA ILE A 221 23.69 4.49 10.67
C ILE A 221 24.57 4.96 11.83
N LEU A 222 25.84 4.55 11.85
CA LEU A 222 26.84 5.08 12.77
C LEU A 222 27.75 6.06 12.04
N TYR A 223 27.91 7.28 12.56
CA TYR A 223 28.65 8.33 11.85
C TYR A 223 29.36 9.32 12.79
N THR A 224 30.33 10.05 12.24
CA THR A 224 30.97 11.21 12.88
C THR A 224 30.79 12.42 11.97
N LEU A 225 30.04 13.41 12.44
CA LEU A 225 29.71 14.65 11.73
C LEU A 225 30.25 15.85 12.52
N PRO A 226 31.16 16.67 11.96
CA PRO A 226 31.67 17.85 12.65
C PRO A 226 30.56 18.88 12.94
N VAL A 227 30.74 19.64 14.02
CA VAL A 227 29.88 20.80 14.33
C VAL A 227 30.18 21.91 13.34
N VAL A 228 29.16 22.36 12.60
CA VAL A 228 29.22 23.50 11.67
C VAL A 228 28.09 24.49 11.98
N THR A 229 28.26 25.75 11.58
CA THR A 229 27.28 26.83 11.80
C THR A 229 25.90 26.52 11.19
N PRO A 230 24.80 27.02 11.77
CA PRO A 230 23.53 26.30 11.90
C PRO A 230 22.61 26.31 10.66
N GLN A 231 23.13 26.56 9.45
CA GLN A 231 22.24 26.78 8.31
C GLN A 231 21.83 25.52 7.55
N HIS A 232 22.56 24.40 7.61
CA HIS A 232 22.19 23.18 6.89
C HIS A 232 22.72 21.90 7.57
N THR A 233 21.87 20.87 7.64
CA THR A 233 22.12 19.56 8.28
C THR A 233 22.41 18.48 7.23
N ALA A 234 23.09 17.42 7.64
CA ALA A 234 23.18 16.20 6.81
C ALA A 234 21.87 15.43 6.93
N VAL A 235 21.46 14.71 5.89
CA VAL A 235 20.16 14.05 5.83
C VAL A 235 20.31 12.62 5.32
N ALA A 236 19.71 11.66 6.01
CA ALA A 236 19.55 10.30 5.53
C ALA A 236 18.08 10.07 5.14
N ALA A 237 17.81 9.68 3.90
CA ALA A 237 16.47 9.55 3.35
C ALA A 237 16.25 8.25 2.57
N PHE A 238 15.10 7.61 2.72
CA PHE A 238 14.69 6.50 1.85
C PHE A 238 14.09 7.01 0.52
N ARG A 239 14.31 6.27 -0.57
CA ARG A 239 13.76 6.51 -1.91
C ARG A 239 13.18 5.24 -2.51
#